data_AF-A0ABD3NR68-F1
#
_entry.id   AF-A0ABD3NR68-F1
#
_cell.length_a   1.000
_cell.length_b   1.000
_cell.length_c   1.000
_cell.angle_alpha   90.00
_cell.angle_beta   90.00
_cell.angle_gamma   90.00
#
_symmetry.space_group_name_H-M   'P 1'
#
loop_
_entity.id
_entity.type
_entity.pdbx_description
1 polymer ?
#
loop_
_entity_poly.entity_id
_entity_poly.type
_entity_poly.pdbx_seq_one_letter_code
_entity_poly.pdbx_strand_id
1 'polypeptide(L)'
;MDSNEIIGLIAAFLAALAFGSYGVPMKGEAATRVNVDPLVFQTYKASVVLLTSSLLIVVNNLMANFESTENKDPSVKTFNPWSIYDFTPWAFVSASMWVPGGTAGVYAIRRAGLAISVGLWSCVIVILSFVWGVLVFHEKQRSGVRGAMKALAVLCSGLCGIAYFSSFEAESKNERQQWDKVTKHAEKENIEVRESTPLMELADAEKENSMSLDFETYPHCGVPPHSHQTVHIDPPAFLCPDGKPKKHTIHIPEYNIGICMAVLNGVFAASIMVPLHYAPPSATQDFFVFSPFGKVLWKIVPSKFPAKS
;
A
#
# COMPACT_ATOMS: atom_id res chain seq x y z
N MET A 1 31.05 5.34 7.41
CA MET A 1 30.00 4.57 6.76
C MET A 1 30.64 3.71 5.71
N ASP A 2 30.46 2.41 5.78
CA ASP A 2 30.98 1.47 4.79
C ASP A 2 30.21 1.61 3.48
N SER A 3 30.85 1.27 2.35
CA SER A 3 30.18 1.30 1.03
C SER A 3 28.89 0.47 1.02
N ASN A 4 28.85 -0.63 1.77
CA ASN A 4 27.65 -1.46 1.95
C ASN A 4 26.52 -0.69 2.65
N GLU A 5 26.82 0.09 3.69
CA GLU A 5 25.81 0.89 4.40
C GLU A 5 25.24 1.99 3.50
N ILE A 6 26.08 2.65 2.70
CA ILE A 6 25.66 3.67 1.73
C ILE A 6 24.71 3.05 0.70
N ILE A 7 25.08 1.90 0.13
CA ILE A 7 24.24 1.14 -0.81
C ILE A 7 22.90 0.76 -0.17
N GLY A 8 22.90 0.32 1.09
CA GLY A 8 21.69 0.00 1.86
C GLY A 8 20.78 1.19 2.17
N LEU A 9 21.33 2.40 2.37
CA LEU A 9 20.52 3.61 2.52
C LEU A 9 19.93 4.08 1.19
N ILE A 10 20.72 4.06 0.11
CA ILE A 10 20.23 4.36 -1.25
C ILE A 10 19.11 3.39 -1.64
N ALA A 11 19.23 2.11 -1.24
CA ALA A 11 18.17 1.11 -1.37
C ALA A 11 16.84 1.55 -0.78
N ALA A 12 16.86 1.87 0.52
CA ALA A 12 15.67 2.15 1.30
C ALA A 12 15.01 3.43 0.79
N PHE A 13 15.81 4.41 0.38
CA PHE A 13 15.34 5.64 -0.24
C PHE A 13 14.68 5.40 -1.61
N LEU A 14 15.33 4.68 -2.52
CA LEU A 14 14.75 4.35 -3.83
C LEU A 14 13.50 3.48 -3.70
N ALA A 15 13.48 2.52 -2.78
CA ALA A 15 12.31 1.72 -2.47
C ALA A 15 11.17 2.60 -1.92
N ALA A 16 11.44 3.51 -0.99
CA ALA A 16 10.45 4.44 -0.45
C ALA A 16 9.86 5.35 -1.54
N LEU A 17 10.69 5.88 -2.45
CA LEU A 17 10.24 6.66 -3.60
C LEU A 17 9.37 5.82 -4.55
N ALA A 18 9.79 4.59 -4.89
CA ALA A 18 9.04 3.71 -5.79
C ALA A 18 7.69 3.28 -5.20
N PHE A 19 7.66 2.85 -3.93
CA PHE A 19 6.42 2.47 -3.25
C PHE A 19 5.50 3.66 -2.97
N GLY A 20 6.04 4.83 -2.64
CA GLY A 20 5.27 6.06 -2.44
C GLY A 20 4.65 6.58 -3.74
N SER A 21 5.40 6.61 -4.84
CA SER A 21 4.93 7.09 -6.14
C SER A 21 3.94 6.14 -6.83
N TYR A 22 4.04 4.82 -6.60
CA TYR A 22 3.10 3.81 -7.13
C TYR A 22 1.61 4.12 -6.84
N GLY A 23 1.31 4.76 -5.70
CA GLY A 23 -0.07 5.15 -5.35
C GLY A 23 -0.64 6.30 -6.20
N VAL A 24 0.21 7.10 -6.86
CA VAL A 24 -0.22 8.29 -7.61
C VAL A 24 -0.94 7.92 -8.93
N PRO A 25 -0.40 7.06 -9.81
CA PRO A 25 -1.12 6.59 -11.00
C PRO A 25 -2.48 5.94 -10.71
N MET A 26 -2.63 5.31 -9.54
CA MET A 26 -3.91 4.70 -9.13
C MET A 26 -5.03 5.71 -8.86
N LYS A 27 -4.67 6.95 -8.45
CA LYS A 27 -5.60 8.08 -8.28
C LYS A 27 -5.82 8.86 -9.58
N GLY A 28 -4.98 8.65 -10.60
CA GLY A 28 -5.05 9.40 -11.86
C GLY A 28 -6.39 9.24 -12.58
N GLU A 29 -6.88 10.32 -13.20
CA GLU A 29 -8.21 10.39 -13.80
C GLU A 29 -8.48 9.28 -14.85
N ALA A 30 -7.46 8.87 -15.60
CA ALA A 30 -7.56 7.75 -16.55
C ALA A 30 -7.90 6.42 -15.86
N ALA A 31 -7.37 6.16 -14.66
CA ALA A 31 -7.60 4.93 -13.91
C ALA A 31 -8.96 4.95 -13.18
N THR A 32 -9.45 6.13 -12.78
CA THR A 32 -10.76 6.27 -12.12
C THR A 32 -11.91 6.26 -13.13
N ARG A 33 -11.78 6.91 -14.30
CA ARG A 33 -12.79 6.90 -15.39
C ARG A 33 -13.18 5.49 -15.86
N VAL A 34 -12.23 4.55 -15.90
CA VAL A 34 -12.48 3.17 -16.35
C VAL A 34 -13.07 2.29 -15.25
N ASN A 35 -12.99 2.70 -13.97
CA ASN A 35 -13.42 1.93 -12.80
C ASN A 35 -12.93 0.46 -12.81
N VAL A 36 -11.67 0.24 -13.23
CA VAL A 36 -11.04 -1.09 -13.36
C VAL A 36 -11.21 -1.90 -12.09
N ASP A 37 -11.62 -3.16 -12.13
CA ASP A 37 -11.78 -3.98 -10.92
C ASP A 37 -10.44 -4.10 -10.12
N PRO A 38 -10.44 -3.99 -8.77
CA PRO A 38 -9.24 -4.18 -7.95
C PRO A 38 -8.48 -5.50 -8.19
N LEU A 39 -9.17 -6.59 -8.55
CA LEU A 39 -8.56 -7.87 -8.92
C LEU A 39 -7.84 -7.79 -10.26
N VAL A 40 -8.38 -7.06 -11.24
CA VAL A 40 -7.71 -6.80 -12.53
C VAL A 40 -6.45 -5.96 -12.30
N PHE A 41 -6.52 -4.95 -11.44
CA PHE A 41 -5.34 -4.16 -11.07
C PHE A 41 -4.26 -5.00 -10.34
N GLN A 42 -4.66 -5.84 -9.39
CA GLN A 42 -3.74 -6.77 -8.71
C GLN A 42 -3.18 -7.81 -9.69
N THR A 43 -3.92 -8.22 -10.72
CA THR A 43 -3.43 -9.11 -11.79
C THR A 43 -2.36 -8.42 -12.63
N TYR A 44 -2.56 -7.18 -13.07
CA TYR A 44 -1.52 -6.42 -13.78
C TYR A 44 -0.26 -6.26 -12.93
N LYS A 45 -0.41 -5.92 -11.65
CA LYS A 45 0.71 -5.84 -10.69
C LYS A 45 1.45 -7.18 -10.56
N ALA A 46 0.74 -8.30 -10.42
CA ALA A 46 1.34 -9.63 -10.35
C ALA A 46 2.08 -10.01 -11.64
N SER A 47 1.50 -9.73 -12.82
CA SER A 47 2.15 -9.95 -14.12
C SER A 47 3.41 -9.11 -14.29
N VAL A 48 3.40 -7.83 -13.89
CA VAL A 48 4.59 -6.97 -13.95
C VAL A 48 5.67 -7.49 -12.99
N VAL A 49 5.33 -7.89 -11.77
CA VAL A 49 6.29 -8.51 -10.83
C VAL A 49 6.87 -9.82 -11.38
N LEU A 50 6.05 -10.67 -12.01
CA LEU A 50 6.50 -11.90 -12.64
C LEU A 50 7.48 -11.63 -13.79
N LEU A 51 7.17 -10.67 -14.67
CA LEU A 51 8.03 -10.29 -15.79
C LEU A 51 9.35 -9.68 -15.34
N THR A 52 9.34 -8.75 -14.37
CA THR A 52 10.58 -8.14 -13.87
C THR A 52 11.43 -9.14 -13.09
N SER A 53 10.82 -10.02 -12.29
CA SER A 53 11.55 -11.08 -11.59
C SER A 53 12.15 -12.09 -12.57
N SER A 54 11.42 -12.47 -13.62
CA SER A 54 11.93 -13.35 -14.68
C SER A 54 13.12 -12.74 -15.41
N LEU A 55 13.05 -11.45 -15.76
CA LEU A 55 14.16 -10.72 -16.37
C LEU A 55 15.38 -10.67 -15.45
N LEU A 56 15.19 -10.41 -14.15
CA LEU A 56 16.28 -10.41 -13.16
C LEU A 56 16.92 -11.80 -13.02
N ILE A 57 16.15 -12.89 -13.07
CA ILE A 57 16.67 -14.26 -13.05
C ILE A 57 17.48 -14.55 -14.33
N VAL A 58 17.02 -14.11 -15.50
CA VAL A 58 17.77 -14.26 -16.76
C VAL A 58 19.09 -13.47 -16.70
N VAL A 59 19.06 -12.21 -16.25
CA VAL A 59 20.27 -11.38 -16.10
C VAL A 59 21.24 -12.00 -15.07
N ASN A 60 20.73 -12.52 -13.94
CA ASN A 60 21.53 -13.27 -12.97
C ASN A 60 22.25 -14.47 -13.64
N ASN A 61 21.48 -15.37 -14.25
CA ASN A 61 22.02 -16.58 -14.86
C ASN A 61 23.01 -16.26 -16.00
N LEU A 62 22.82 -15.15 -16.74
CA LEU A 62 23.80 -14.66 -17.72
C LEU A 62 25.10 -14.19 -17.04
N MET A 63 25.02 -13.36 -16.01
CA MET A 63 26.19 -12.87 -15.27
C MET A 63 26.99 -14.02 -14.64
N ALA A 64 26.32 -15.02 -14.09
CA ALA A 64 26.94 -16.23 -13.54
C ALA A 64 27.77 -17.00 -14.60
N ASN A 65 27.24 -17.12 -15.83
CA ASN A 65 27.94 -17.79 -16.93
C ASN A 65 29.16 -16.99 -17.42
N PHE A 66 29.09 -15.65 -17.45
CA PHE A 66 30.24 -14.81 -17.78
C PHE A 66 31.36 -14.96 -16.75
N GLU A 67 31.05 -14.84 -15.45
CA GLU A 67 32.05 -14.94 -14.38
C GLU A 67 32.70 -16.34 -14.32
N SER A 68 31.92 -17.40 -14.55
CA SER A 68 32.43 -18.78 -14.64
C SER A 68 33.36 -19.03 -15.83
N THR A 69 33.39 -18.14 -16.83
CA THR A 69 34.29 -18.26 -18.00
C THR A 69 35.64 -17.57 -17.75
N GLU A 70 35.66 -16.51 -16.94
CA GLU A 70 36.84 -15.69 -16.68
C GLU A 70 37.66 -16.16 -15.47
N ASN A 71 37.00 -16.57 -14.38
CA ASN A 71 37.69 -16.97 -13.15
C ASN A 71 38.11 -18.45 -13.15
N LYS A 72 39.42 -18.69 -13.28
CA LYS A 72 40.05 -20.00 -13.04
C LYS A 72 40.34 -20.32 -11.57
N ASP A 73 40.09 -19.38 -10.65
CA ASP A 73 40.37 -19.57 -9.23
C ASP A 73 39.22 -20.32 -8.55
N PRO A 74 39.42 -21.57 -8.07
CA PRO A 74 38.36 -22.38 -7.45
C PRO A 74 37.95 -21.89 -6.05
N SER A 75 38.57 -20.83 -5.52
CA SER A 75 38.22 -20.26 -4.21
C SER A 75 37.08 -19.23 -4.26
N VAL A 76 36.75 -18.70 -5.45
CA VAL A 76 35.63 -17.77 -5.62
C VAL A 76 34.33 -18.56 -5.66
N LYS A 77 33.38 -18.25 -4.77
CA LYS A 77 32.05 -18.85 -4.77
C LYS A 77 31.32 -18.46 -6.06
N THR A 78 31.19 -19.40 -6.98
CA THR A 78 30.37 -19.25 -8.19
C THR A 78 28.91 -19.01 -7.85
N PHE A 79 28.25 -18.18 -8.65
CA PHE A 79 26.81 -18.01 -8.60
C PHE A 79 26.12 -19.29 -9.07
N ASN A 80 25.23 -19.85 -8.24
CA ASN A 80 24.37 -20.95 -8.67
C ASN A 80 23.29 -20.43 -9.65
N PRO A 81 23.14 -21.04 -10.83
CA PRO A 81 22.05 -20.69 -11.75
C PRO A 81 20.71 -21.07 -11.12
N TRP A 82 19.78 -20.12 -11.10
CA TRP A 82 18.45 -20.35 -10.52
C TRP A 82 17.61 -21.32 -11.36
N SER A 83 16.96 -22.27 -10.69
CA SER A 83 16.12 -23.29 -11.29
C SER A 83 14.69 -23.26 -10.75
N ILE A 84 13.74 -23.82 -11.52
CA ILE A 84 12.33 -23.92 -11.10
C ILE A 84 12.13 -24.84 -9.89
N TYR A 85 13.09 -25.72 -9.59
CA TYR A 85 13.05 -26.64 -8.45
C TYR A 85 13.42 -25.96 -7.12
N ASP A 86 13.99 -24.76 -7.16
CA ASP A 86 14.36 -23.98 -5.96
C ASP A 86 13.14 -23.26 -5.33
N PHE A 87 11.97 -23.33 -5.99
CA PHE A 87 10.71 -22.78 -5.48
C PHE A 87 10.21 -23.57 -4.26
N THR A 88 10.52 -23.04 -3.08
CA THR A 88 10.00 -23.59 -1.82
C THR A 88 8.48 -23.42 -1.71
N PRO A 89 7.74 -24.35 -1.08
CA PRO A 89 6.30 -24.19 -0.82
C PRO A 89 5.96 -22.92 -0.01
N TRP A 90 6.90 -22.43 0.80
CA TRP A 90 6.75 -21.17 1.53
C TRP A 90 6.58 -19.94 0.62
N ALA A 91 7.17 -19.96 -0.58
CA ALA A 91 6.94 -18.92 -1.59
C ALA A 91 5.47 -18.89 -2.06
N PHE A 92 4.82 -20.04 -2.17
CA PHE A 92 3.39 -20.13 -2.49
C PHE A 92 2.51 -19.61 -1.34
N VAL A 93 2.83 -19.95 -0.08
CA VAL A 93 2.11 -19.42 1.09
C VAL A 93 2.26 -17.89 1.16
N SER A 94 3.48 -17.39 0.98
CA SER A 94 3.77 -15.95 0.89
C SER A 94 2.95 -15.26 -0.21
N ALA A 95 2.94 -15.81 -1.43
CA ALA A 95 2.13 -15.31 -2.54
C ALA A 95 0.62 -15.34 -2.23
N SER A 96 0.12 -16.39 -1.58
CA SER A 96 -1.29 -16.53 -1.19
C SER A 96 -1.75 -15.51 -0.14
N MET A 97 -0.83 -14.99 0.68
CA MET A 97 -1.09 -13.85 1.58
C MET A 97 -0.95 -12.51 0.85
N TRP A 98 0.02 -12.40 -0.06
CA TRP A 98 0.30 -11.18 -0.81
C TRP A 98 -0.84 -10.75 -1.75
N VAL A 99 -1.49 -11.70 -2.43
CA VAL A 99 -2.60 -11.40 -3.36
C VAL A 99 -3.79 -10.73 -2.66
N PRO A 100 -4.44 -11.34 -1.64
CA PRO A 100 -5.57 -10.72 -0.95
C PRO A 100 -5.18 -9.43 -0.21
N GLY A 101 -3.97 -9.37 0.36
CA GLY A 101 -3.44 -8.12 0.93
C GLY A 101 -3.36 -7.01 -0.12
N GLY A 102 -2.74 -7.30 -1.27
CA GLY A 102 -2.62 -6.37 -2.39
C GLY A 102 -3.97 -5.88 -2.92
N THR A 103 -4.95 -6.78 -3.10
CA THR A 103 -6.31 -6.40 -3.50
C THR A 103 -7.01 -5.54 -2.45
N ALA A 104 -6.89 -5.88 -1.16
CA ALA A 104 -7.43 -5.08 -0.08
C ALA A 104 -6.78 -3.68 -0.03
N GLY A 105 -5.47 -3.58 -0.28
CA GLY A 105 -4.76 -2.30 -0.40
C GLY A 105 -5.30 -1.44 -1.54
N VAL A 106 -5.52 -2.02 -2.73
CA VAL A 106 -6.15 -1.32 -3.87
C VAL A 106 -7.56 -0.84 -3.54
N TYR A 107 -8.36 -1.67 -2.87
CA TYR A 107 -9.71 -1.31 -2.43
C TYR A 107 -9.68 -0.17 -1.40
N ALA A 108 -8.76 -0.23 -0.44
CA ALA A 108 -8.60 0.79 0.59
C ALA A 108 -8.25 2.17 -0.01
N ILE A 109 -7.22 2.26 -0.86
CA ILE A 109 -6.79 3.52 -1.51
C ILE A 109 -7.97 4.20 -2.23
N ARG A 110 -8.84 3.40 -2.86
CA ARG A 110 -10.01 3.90 -3.61
C ARG A 110 -11.18 4.37 -2.75
N ARG A 111 -11.36 3.83 -1.54
CA ARG A 111 -12.52 4.14 -0.68
C ARG A 111 -12.19 5.04 0.51
N ALA A 112 -11.00 4.92 1.08
CA ALA A 112 -10.51 5.75 2.19
C ALA A 112 -9.44 6.76 1.77
N GLY A 113 -8.99 6.74 0.51
CA GLY A 113 -7.96 7.65 0.00
C GLY A 113 -6.54 7.18 0.28
N LEU A 114 -5.58 7.72 -0.48
CA LEU A 114 -4.18 7.29 -0.45
C LEU A 114 -3.51 7.58 0.90
N ALA A 115 -3.54 8.83 1.38
CA ALA A 115 -2.86 9.24 2.62
C ALA A 115 -3.32 8.43 3.84
N ILE A 116 -4.64 8.34 4.05
CA ILE A 116 -5.24 7.63 5.18
C ILE A 116 -4.94 6.13 5.11
N SER A 117 -5.14 5.51 3.95
CA SER A 117 -4.91 4.06 3.79
C SER A 117 -3.44 3.68 3.99
N VAL A 118 -2.52 4.42 3.37
CA VAL A 118 -1.07 4.18 3.47
C VAL A 118 -0.59 4.30 4.91
N GLY A 119 -1.00 5.35 5.63
CA GLY A 119 -0.67 5.52 7.05
C GLY A 119 -1.23 4.39 7.91
N LEU A 120 -2.49 4.00 7.70
CA LEU A 120 -3.16 2.99 8.52
C LEU A 120 -2.57 1.59 8.34
N TRP A 121 -2.40 1.11 7.10
CA TRP A 121 -1.82 -0.22 6.90
C TRP A 121 -0.36 -0.28 7.36
N SER A 122 0.39 0.82 7.23
CA SER A 122 1.78 0.88 7.70
C SER A 122 1.88 0.78 9.22
N CYS A 123 0.94 1.40 9.95
CA CYS A 123 0.82 1.23 11.40
C CYS A 123 0.59 -0.25 11.78
N VAL A 124 -0.37 -0.90 11.11
CA VAL A 124 -0.68 -2.34 11.32
C VAL A 124 0.53 -3.22 10.99
N ILE A 125 1.25 -2.94 9.91
CA ILE A 125 2.46 -3.67 9.53
C ILE A 125 3.53 -3.58 10.62
N VAL A 126 3.81 -2.39 11.16
CA VAL A 126 4.86 -2.24 12.17
C VAL A 126 4.47 -2.91 13.49
N ILE A 127 3.21 -2.76 13.95
CA ILE A 127 2.72 -3.44 15.16
C ILE A 127 2.87 -4.96 15.00
N LEU A 128 2.39 -5.54 13.90
CA LEU A 128 2.45 -6.99 13.69
C LEU A 128 3.87 -7.49 13.47
N SER A 129 4.71 -6.76 12.74
CA SER A 129 6.13 -7.11 12.55
C SER A 129 6.87 -7.17 13.89
N PHE A 130 6.58 -6.22 14.79
CA PHE A 130 7.11 -6.25 16.16
C PHE A 130 6.59 -7.45 16.97
N VAL A 131 5.30 -7.77 16.86
CA VAL A 131 4.69 -8.96 17.49
C VAL A 131 5.35 -10.26 16.99
N TRP A 132 5.55 -10.42 15.68
CA TRP A 132 6.21 -11.60 15.10
C TRP A 132 7.68 -11.70 15.57
N GLY A 133 8.46 -10.63 15.48
CA GLY A 133 9.87 -10.63 15.90
C GLY A 133 10.09 -10.91 17.38
N VAL A 134 9.25 -10.35 18.25
CA VAL A 134 9.39 -10.52 19.71
C VAL A 134 8.75 -11.80 20.22
N LEU A 135 7.53 -12.16 19.80
CA LEU A 135 6.82 -13.33 20.35
C LEU A 135 7.15 -14.64 19.65
N VAL A 136 7.41 -14.63 18.35
CA VAL A 136 7.63 -15.87 17.58
C VAL A 136 9.12 -16.12 17.39
N PHE A 137 9.87 -15.14 16.89
CA PHE A 137 11.32 -15.30 16.66
C PHE A 137 12.16 -15.11 17.94
N HIS A 138 11.54 -14.68 19.04
CA HIS A 138 12.17 -14.48 20.35
C HIS A 138 13.42 -13.57 20.29
N GLU A 139 13.42 -12.58 19.39
CA GLU A 139 14.58 -11.72 19.15
C GLU A 139 14.94 -10.89 20.40
N LYS A 140 16.16 -11.07 20.89
CA LYS A 140 16.63 -10.45 22.15
C LYS A 140 16.90 -8.96 21.98
N GLN A 141 15.87 -8.15 22.22
CA GLN A 141 15.93 -6.68 22.16
C GLN A 141 16.95 -6.09 23.16
N ARG A 142 17.95 -5.35 22.65
CA ARG A 142 19.07 -4.80 23.44
C ARG A 142 18.63 -3.77 24.50
N SER A 143 17.58 -3.00 24.23
CA SER A 143 17.02 -1.98 25.13
C SER A 143 15.96 -2.53 26.10
N GLY A 144 15.69 -3.84 26.04
CA GLY A 144 14.60 -4.49 26.77
C GLY A 144 13.21 -4.13 26.21
N VAL A 145 12.23 -4.99 26.48
CA VAL A 145 10.85 -4.87 25.93
C VAL A 145 10.22 -3.50 26.22
N ARG A 146 10.49 -2.91 27.40
CA ARG A 146 9.97 -1.59 27.79
C ARG A 146 10.45 -0.45 26.86
N GLY A 147 11.67 -0.53 26.32
CA GLY A 147 12.19 0.49 25.39
C GLY A 147 11.47 0.42 24.04
N ALA A 148 11.36 -0.79 23.49
CA ALA A 148 10.70 -1.02 22.22
C ALA A 148 9.19 -0.70 22.26
N MET A 149 8.48 -1.05 23.35
CA MET A 149 7.08 -0.69 23.54
C MET A 149 6.85 0.83 23.58
N LYS A 150 7.77 1.61 24.16
CA LYS A 150 7.70 3.08 24.12
C LYS A 150 7.90 3.63 22.71
N ALA A 151 8.88 3.12 21.97
CA ALA A 151 9.12 3.53 20.58
C ALA A 151 7.92 3.20 19.68
N LEU A 152 7.33 2.01 19.84
CA LEU A 152 6.11 1.60 19.13
C LEU A 152 4.93 2.51 19.47
N ALA A 153 4.71 2.82 20.76
CA ALA A 153 3.64 3.73 21.18
C ALA A 153 3.78 5.14 20.57
N VAL A 154 5.00 5.69 20.55
CA VAL A 154 5.29 6.99 19.90
C VAL A 154 5.00 6.92 18.40
N LEU A 155 5.46 5.87 17.70
CA LEU A 155 5.21 5.69 16.28
C LEU A 155 3.70 5.59 15.98
N CYS A 156 2.96 4.77 16.73
CA CYS A 156 1.52 4.65 16.60
C CYS A 156 0.81 5.98 16.85
N SER A 157 1.22 6.77 17.86
CA SER A 157 0.63 8.10 18.10
C SER A 157 0.86 9.07 16.94
N GLY A 158 2.03 9.05 16.30
CA GLY A 158 2.32 9.86 15.12
C GLY A 158 1.44 9.47 13.92
N LEU A 159 1.29 8.16 13.67
CA LEU A 159 0.45 7.64 12.59
C LEU A 159 -1.05 7.91 12.83
N CYS A 160 -1.52 7.78 14.07
CA CYS A 160 -2.88 8.20 14.46
C CYS A 160 -3.11 9.70 14.26
N GLY A 161 -2.12 10.54 14.59
CA GLY A 161 -2.18 11.98 14.37
C GLY A 161 -2.32 12.33 12.88
N ILE A 162 -1.49 11.73 12.01
CA ILE A 162 -1.57 11.91 10.56
C ILE A 162 -2.96 11.49 10.04
N ALA A 163 -3.43 10.30 10.41
CA ALA A 163 -4.74 9.81 9.97
C ALA A 163 -5.90 10.72 10.41
N TYR A 164 -5.85 11.23 11.65
CA TYR A 164 -6.86 12.14 12.19
C TYR A 164 -6.93 13.46 11.39
N PHE A 165 -5.79 14.14 11.21
CA PHE A 165 -5.76 15.40 10.44
C PHE A 165 -6.15 15.20 8.97
N SER A 166 -5.74 14.11 8.33
CA SER A 166 -6.17 13.78 6.96
C SER A 166 -7.68 13.51 6.84
N SER A 167 -8.33 12.93 7.86
CA SER A 167 -9.78 12.76 7.83
C SER A 167 -10.56 14.07 7.96
N PHE A 168 -10.07 15.01 8.77
CA PHE A 168 -10.72 16.31 9.00
C PHE A 168 -10.71 17.19 7.73
N GLU A 169 -9.63 17.13 6.95
CA GLU A 169 -9.54 17.86 5.68
C GLU A 169 -10.61 17.38 4.68
N ALA A 170 -10.86 16.07 4.60
CA ALA A 170 -11.88 15.50 3.71
C ALA A 170 -13.30 15.95 4.08
N GLU A 171 -13.63 16.00 5.38
CA GLU A 171 -14.92 16.49 5.87
C GLU A 171 -15.11 17.98 5.54
N SER A 172 -14.13 18.82 5.83
CA SER A 172 -14.21 20.27 5.55
C SER A 172 -14.34 20.60 4.06
N LYS A 173 -13.73 19.79 3.17
CA LYS A 173 -13.89 19.94 1.71
C LYS A 173 -15.31 19.56 1.24
N ASN A 174 -15.92 18.53 1.83
CA ASN A 174 -17.30 18.15 1.52
C ASN A 174 -18.29 19.23 1.95
N GLU A 175 -18.13 19.80 3.15
CA GLU A 175 -18.98 20.91 3.62
C GLU A 175 -18.89 22.10 2.67
N ARG A 176 -17.68 22.54 2.28
CA ARG A 176 -17.50 23.64 1.31
C ARG A 176 -18.16 23.36 -0.02
N GLN A 177 -18.00 22.16 -0.59
CA GLN A 177 -18.66 21.79 -1.85
C GLN A 177 -20.18 21.73 -1.74
N GLN A 178 -20.73 21.38 -0.57
CA GLN A 178 -22.17 21.42 -0.31
C GLN A 178 -22.67 22.87 -0.22
N TRP A 179 -21.96 23.73 0.51
CA TRP A 179 -22.26 25.17 0.57
C TRP A 179 -22.21 25.83 -0.81
N ASP A 180 -21.18 25.57 -1.62
CA ASP A 180 -21.08 26.11 -2.99
C ASP A 180 -22.26 25.70 -3.88
N LYS A 181 -22.79 24.48 -3.72
CA LYS A 181 -23.98 24.01 -4.45
C LYS A 181 -25.25 24.72 -3.97
N VAL A 182 -25.40 24.91 -2.66
CA VAL A 182 -26.55 25.64 -2.08
C VAL A 182 -26.52 27.11 -2.54
N THR A 183 -25.36 27.78 -2.47
CA THR A 183 -25.21 29.18 -2.92
C THR A 183 -25.54 29.33 -4.41
N LYS A 184 -25.03 28.44 -5.28
CA LYS A 184 -25.34 28.44 -6.72
C LYS A 184 -26.80 28.14 -7.03
N HIS A 185 -27.48 27.34 -6.21
CA HIS A 185 -28.92 27.09 -6.35
C HIS A 185 -29.72 28.34 -5.98
N ALA A 186 -29.42 28.96 -4.84
CA ALA A 186 -30.06 30.18 -4.37
C ALA A 186 -29.83 31.38 -5.31
N GLU A 187 -28.65 31.50 -5.91
CA GLU A 187 -28.35 32.49 -6.95
C GLU A 187 -29.22 32.25 -8.20
N LYS A 188 -29.30 31.00 -8.67
CA LYS A 188 -30.13 30.63 -9.83
C LYS A 188 -31.63 30.85 -9.61
N GLU A 189 -32.14 30.58 -8.41
CA GLU A 189 -33.55 30.81 -8.04
C GLU A 189 -33.89 32.29 -7.89
N ASN A 190 -32.97 33.13 -7.37
CA ASN A 190 -33.20 34.57 -7.30
C ASN A 190 -33.16 35.26 -8.68
N ILE A 191 -32.34 34.77 -9.61
CA ILE A 191 -32.22 35.35 -10.97
C ILE A 191 -33.51 35.16 -11.81
N GLU A 192 -34.40 34.23 -11.46
CA GLU A 192 -35.71 34.10 -12.12
C GLU A 192 -36.73 35.16 -11.65
N VAL A 193 -36.43 35.93 -10.59
CA VAL A 193 -37.26 37.02 -10.11
C VAL A 193 -36.73 38.37 -10.59
N ARG A 194 -37.20 38.75 -11.79
CA ARG A 194 -37.34 40.16 -12.24
C ARG A 194 -36.04 40.95 -12.42
N GLU A 195 -35.51 40.97 -13.65
CA GLU A 195 -35.08 42.25 -14.24
C GLU A 195 -35.21 42.29 -15.77
N SER A 196 -36.17 43.08 -16.25
CA SER A 196 -36.34 43.44 -17.66
C SER A 196 -35.76 44.83 -17.91
N THR A 197 -34.43 44.96 -17.79
CA THR A 197 -33.69 46.19 -18.10
C THR A 197 -32.37 45.84 -18.80
N PRO A 198 -32.07 46.43 -19.97
CA PRO A 198 -30.78 46.23 -20.62
C PRO A 198 -29.74 47.29 -20.22
N LEU A 199 -28.47 46.96 -20.50
CA LEU A 199 -27.35 47.83 -20.92
C LEU A 199 -26.22 48.11 -19.91
N MET A 200 -24.97 47.88 -20.39
CA MET A 200 -23.67 48.41 -19.90
C MET A 200 -23.17 47.96 -18.50
N GLU A 201 -21.87 47.83 -18.22
CA GLU A 201 -20.66 47.66 -19.07
C GLU A 201 -19.49 47.09 -18.22
N LEU A 202 -18.45 46.59 -18.90
CA LEU A 202 -17.05 46.40 -18.46
C LEU A 202 -16.64 46.64 -16.99
N ALA A 203 -16.40 45.55 -16.24
CA ALA A 203 -15.37 45.35 -15.20
C ALA A 203 -15.49 43.91 -14.64
N ASP A 204 -14.46 43.18 -14.17
CA ASP A 204 -13.00 43.13 -14.42
C ASP A 204 -12.58 41.64 -14.26
N ALA A 205 -11.57 41.07 -14.92
CA ALA A 205 -10.23 41.51 -15.32
C ALA A 205 -9.11 41.44 -14.26
N GLU A 206 -9.35 40.83 -13.08
CA GLU A 206 -8.25 40.43 -12.19
C GLU A 206 -8.58 39.16 -11.36
N LYS A 207 -8.04 38.00 -11.79
CA LYS A 207 -7.98 36.79 -10.95
C LYS A 207 -6.71 36.00 -11.23
N GLU A 208 -5.56 36.63 -10.97
CA GLU A 208 -4.27 35.97 -11.08
C GLU A 208 -4.14 34.79 -10.09
N ASN A 209 -4.15 33.60 -10.66
CA ASN A 209 -2.97 32.73 -10.64
C ASN A 209 -2.38 32.33 -9.26
N SER A 210 -3.23 32.16 -8.24
CA SER A 210 -2.92 31.21 -7.16
C SER A 210 -3.10 29.77 -7.66
N MET A 211 -2.24 29.36 -8.59
CA MET A 211 -2.07 27.96 -8.99
C MET A 211 -1.37 27.18 -7.86
N SER A 212 -2.05 27.09 -6.72
CA SER A 212 -1.77 26.03 -5.77
C SER A 212 -1.90 24.71 -6.53
N LEU A 213 -0.89 23.85 -6.38
CA LEU A 213 -0.92 22.49 -6.90
C LEU A 213 -1.95 21.72 -6.06
N ASP A 214 -3.21 21.87 -6.44
CA ASP A 214 -4.39 21.20 -5.90
C ASP A 214 -4.39 19.72 -6.38
N PHE A 215 -3.28 19.04 -6.09
CA PHE A 215 -2.89 17.71 -6.56
C PHE A 215 -3.79 16.59 -6.02
N GLU A 216 -4.76 16.95 -5.17
CA GLU A 216 -5.78 16.07 -4.63
C GLU A 216 -7.19 16.34 -5.17
N THR A 217 -7.44 17.46 -5.86
CA THR A 217 -8.76 17.82 -6.39
C THR A 217 -8.97 17.24 -7.79
N TYR A 218 -8.78 15.92 -7.91
CA TYR A 218 -9.25 15.21 -9.11
C TYR A 218 -10.78 15.16 -9.09
N PRO A 219 -11.46 15.70 -10.12
CA PRO A 219 -12.91 15.64 -10.19
C PRO A 219 -13.34 14.20 -10.46
N HIS A 220 -13.76 13.49 -9.40
CA HIS A 220 -14.66 12.35 -9.54
C HIS A 220 -15.84 12.77 -10.42
N CYS A 221 -16.23 11.93 -11.38
CA CYS A 221 -17.16 12.25 -12.47
C CYS A 221 -18.53 12.80 -12.00
N GLY A 222 -18.63 14.10 -11.71
CA GLY A 222 -19.85 14.83 -11.34
C GLY A 222 -20.53 14.44 -10.01
N VAL A 223 -20.33 13.21 -9.55
CA VAL A 223 -20.94 12.63 -8.35
C VAL A 223 -19.97 12.80 -7.18
N PRO A 224 -20.38 13.43 -6.06
CA PRO A 224 -19.51 13.56 -4.90
C PRO A 224 -19.12 12.17 -4.37
N PRO A 225 -17.84 11.91 -4.03
CA PRO A 225 -17.34 10.60 -3.60
C PRO A 225 -17.92 10.11 -2.25
N HIS A 226 -18.84 10.89 -1.66
CA HIS A 226 -19.56 10.59 -0.42
C HIS A 226 -21.09 10.71 -0.57
N SER A 227 -21.61 10.59 -1.80
CA SER A 227 -22.99 10.07 -1.92
C SER A 227 -23.04 8.77 -1.12
N HIS A 228 -23.97 8.66 -0.17
CA HIS A 228 -24.05 7.52 0.76
C HIS A 228 -24.51 6.24 0.04
N GLN A 229 -23.66 5.72 -0.84
CA GLN A 229 -23.90 4.50 -1.60
C GLN A 229 -23.66 3.32 -0.66
N THR A 230 -24.70 2.99 0.11
CA THR A 230 -24.64 1.91 1.08
C THR A 230 -24.53 0.58 0.34
N VAL A 231 -23.45 -0.16 0.56
CA VAL A 231 -23.28 -1.49 -0.02
C VAL A 231 -24.32 -2.41 0.63
N HIS A 232 -25.28 -2.87 -0.18
CA HIS A 232 -26.25 -3.87 0.24
C HIS A 232 -25.56 -5.24 0.27
N ILE A 233 -25.16 -5.68 1.46
CA ILE A 233 -24.62 -7.03 1.68
C ILE A 233 -25.77 -7.94 2.08
N ASP A 234 -26.29 -8.71 1.12
CA ASP A 234 -27.18 -9.83 1.43
C ASP A 234 -26.34 -10.97 2.04
N PRO A 235 -26.61 -11.41 3.29
CA PRO A 235 -25.86 -12.49 3.91
C PRO A 235 -26.10 -13.81 3.15
N PRO A 236 -25.07 -14.66 2.97
CA PRO A 236 -25.21 -15.90 2.23
C PRO A 236 -26.25 -16.83 2.90
N ALA A 237 -27.06 -17.50 2.07
CA ALA A 237 -28.27 -18.20 2.51
C ALA A 237 -28.07 -19.23 3.65
N PHE A 238 -26.87 -19.80 3.79
CA PHE A 238 -26.55 -20.75 4.86
C PHE A 238 -26.56 -20.14 6.28
N LEU A 239 -26.51 -18.81 6.41
CA LEU A 239 -26.63 -18.11 7.70
C LEU A 239 -28.08 -17.86 8.16
N CYS A 240 -29.08 -18.23 7.35
CA CYS A 240 -30.51 -18.10 7.69
C CYS A 240 -31.14 -19.48 7.99
N PRO A 241 -31.06 -19.99 9.24
CA PRO A 241 -31.60 -21.31 9.59
C PRO A 241 -33.12 -21.44 9.41
N ASP A 242 -33.86 -20.32 9.39
CA ASP A 242 -35.32 -20.29 9.22
C ASP A 242 -35.79 -20.48 7.76
N GLY A 243 -34.87 -20.57 6.78
CA GLY A 243 -35.19 -20.68 5.35
C GLY A 243 -35.88 -19.45 4.72
N LYS A 244 -36.19 -18.42 5.53
CA LYS A 244 -36.78 -17.14 5.10
C LYS A 244 -35.70 -16.06 5.10
N PRO A 245 -35.43 -15.38 3.97
CA PRO A 245 -34.43 -14.32 3.92
C PRO A 245 -34.91 -13.11 4.74
N LYS A 246 -34.37 -12.95 5.95
CA LYS A 246 -34.54 -11.72 6.73
C LYS A 246 -33.71 -10.63 6.04
N LYS A 247 -34.38 -9.67 5.38
CA LYS A 247 -33.76 -8.45 4.84
C LYS A 247 -33.25 -7.55 5.98
N HIS A 248 -32.13 -7.92 6.58
CA HIS A 248 -31.36 -7.04 7.46
C HIS A 248 -30.28 -6.34 6.63
N THR A 249 -30.68 -5.21 6.05
CA THR A 249 -29.75 -4.30 5.37
C THR A 249 -28.84 -3.63 6.40
N ILE A 250 -27.59 -4.08 6.49
CA ILE A 250 -26.59 -3.41 7.31
C ILE A 250 -26.01 -2.25 6.48
N HIS A 251 -26.36 -1.02 6.83
CA HIS A 251 -25.84 0.17 6.17
C HIS A 251 -24.41 0.49 6.66
N ILE A 252 -23.41 0.03 5.91
CA ILE A 252 -21.99 0.34 6.18
C ILE A 252 -21.52 1.44 5.21
N PRO A 253 -20.98 2.57 5.69
CA PRO A 253 -20.34 3.57 4.83
C PRO A 253 -19.15 2.99 4.08
N GLU A 254 -19.01 3.27 2.79
CA GLU A 254 -17.91 2.72 1.96
C GLU A 254 -16.52 3.10 2.50
N TYR A 255 -16.40 4.28 3.11
CA TYR A 255 -15.20 4.74 3.80
C TYR A 255 -14.75 3.76 4.90
N ASN A 256 -15.69 3.24 5.70
CA ASN A 256 -15.40 2.27 6.76
C ASN A 256 -14.96 0.92 6.18
N ILE A 257 -15.48 0.54 5.00
CA ILE A 257 -14.99 -0.64 4.26
C ILE A 257 -13.55 -0.39 3.77
N GLY A 258 -13.23 0.83 3.31
CA GLY A 258 -11.88 1.25 2.96
C GLY A 258 -10.89 1.14 4.12
N ILE A 259 -11.25 1.66 5.30
CA ILE A 259 -10.48 1.51 6.55
C ILE A 259 -10.27 0.03 6.89
N CYS A 260 -11.33 -0.78 6.87
CA CYS A 260 -11.25 -2.21 7.14
C CYS A 260 -10.28 -2.93 6.18
N MET A 261 -10.34 -2.61 4.89
CA MET A 261 -9.46 -3.17 3.87
C MET A 261 -8.00 -2.69 4.01
N ALA A 262 -7.75 -1.47 4.49
CA ALA A 262 -6.39 -1.04 4.84
C ALA A 262 -5.83 -1.84 6.03
N VAL A 263 -6.64 -2.11 7.07
CA VAL A 263 -6.23 -2.99 8.17
C VAL A 263 -5.94 -4.39 7.67
N LEU A 264 -6.82 -4.99 6.85
CA LEU A 264 -6.62 -6.33 6.27
C LEU A 264 -5.35 -6.39 5.40
N ASN A 265 -5.10 -5.39 4.55
CA ASN A 265 -3.84 -5.29 3.80
C ASN A 265 -2.63 -5.29 4.75
N GLY A 266 -2.68 -4.50 5.82
CA GLY A 266 -1.60 -4.46 6.81
C GLY A 266 -1.38 -5.81 7.52
N VAL A 267 -2.45 -6.54 7.84
CA VAL A 267 -2.38 -7.89 8.43
C VAL A 267 -1.72 -8.88 7.49
N PHE A 268 -2.17 -8.95 6.24
CA PHE A 268 -1.59 -9.85 5.23
C PHE A 268 -0.14 -9.48 4.88
N ALA A 269 0.15 -8.18 4.73
CA ALA A 269 1.48 -7.67 4.41
C ALA A 269 2.49 -7.85 5.55
N ALA A 270 2.07 -7.86 6.82
CA ALA A 270 2.94 -8.25 7.93
C ALA A 270 3.17 -9.77 7.97
N SER A 271 2.12 -10.54 7.73
CA SER A 271 2.15 -12.01 7.85
C SER A 271 2.98 -12.68 6.76
N ILE A 272 3.22 -12.01 5.62
CA ILE A 272 4.09 -12.49 4.53
C ILE A 272 5.52 -12.83 4.98
N MET A 273 6.00 -12.19 6.05
CA MET A 273 7.33 -12.42 6.61
C MET A 273 7.42 -13.75 7.39
N VAL A 274 6.29 -14.32 7.83
CA VAL A 274 6.28 -15.54 8.63
C VAL A 274 6.69 -16.78 7.80
N PRO A 275 6.10 -17.07 6.62
CA PRO A 275 6.60 -18.10 5.70
C PRO A 275 8.08 -17.91 5.34
N LEU A 276 8.51 -16.67 5.14
CA LEU A 276 9.89 -16.34 4.75
C LEU A 276 10.92 -16.70 5.84
N HIS A 277 10.55 -16.60 7.11
CA HIS A 277 11.42 -17.03 8.22
C HIS A 277 11.55 -18.56 8.33
N TYR A 278 10.51 -19.31 7.96
CA TYR A 278 10.55 -20.79 7.92
C TYR A 278 11.15 -21.37 6.64
N ALA A 279 11.46 -20.53 5.64
CA ALA A 279 12.16 -20.95 4.44
C ALA A 279 13.59 -21.39 4.77
N PRO A 280 14.08 -22.50 4.20
CA PRO A 280 15.44 -22.99 4.47
C PRO A 280 16.49 -21.94 4.07
N PRO A 281 17.56 -21.72 4.86
CA PRO A 281 18.55 -20.68 4.60
C PRO A 281 19.24 -20.77 3.23
N SER A 282 19.31 -21.97 2.64
CA SER A 282 19.83 -22.17 1.28
C SER A 282 18.99 -21.48 0.21
N ALA A 283 17.66 -21.39 0.38
CA ALA A 283 16.78 -20.73 -0.57
C ALA A 283 16.78 -19.19 -0.42
N THR A 284 17.18 -18.67 0.74
CA THR A 284 17.17 -17.22 1.03
C THR A 284 18.54 -16.55 0.89
N GLN A 285 19.65 -17.28 1.13
CA GLN A 285 20.99 -16.70 1.04
C GLN A 285 21.32 -16.11 -0.34
N ASP A 286 20.99 -16.81 -1.42
CA ASP A 286 21.36 -16.37 -2.78
C ASP A 286 20.47 -15.20 -3.28
N PHE A 287 19.21 -15.12 -2.83
CA PHE A 287 18.30 -14.02 -3.20
C PHE A 287 18.78 -12.67 -2.64
N PHE A 288 19.33 -12.68 -1.41
CA PHE A 288 19.88 -11.49 -0.77
C PHE A 288 21.27 -11.09 -1.28
N VAL A 289 21.94 -11.95 -2.06
CA VAL A 289 23.20 -11.60 -2.75
C VAL A 289 22.93 -10.76 -4.00
N PHE A 290 21.82 -10.99 -4.70
CA PHE A 290 21.51 -10.36 -5.99
C PHE A 290 20.89 -8.97 -5.89
N SER A 291 20.14 -8.71 -4.82
CA SER A 291 19.86 -7.33 -4.45
C SER A 291 21.11 -6.74 -3.78
N PRO A 292 21.68 -5.62 -4.27
CA PRO A 292 22.75 -4.91 -3.55
C PRO A 292 22.37 -4.52 -2.11
N PHE A 293 21.07 -4.60 -1.80
CA PHE A 293 20.43 -4.23 -0.56
C PHE A 293 20.33 -5.42 0.43
N GLY A 294 20.35 -6.66 -0.08
CA GLY A 294 20.13 -7.86 0.74
C GLY A 294 21.32 -8.22 1.63
N LYS A 295 22.55 -8.12 1.12
CA LYS A 295 23.79 -8.32 1.90
C LYS A 295 23.88 -7.40 3.12
N VAL A 296 23.25 -6.23 3.06
CA VAL A 296 23.19 -5.25 4.16
C VAL A 296 22.16 -5.68 5.19
N LEU A 297 20.92 -5.95 4.76
CA LEU A 297 19.83 -6.34 5.65
C LEU A 297 20.16 -7.63 6.41
N TRP A 298 20.78 -8.61 5.74
CA TRP A 298 21.18 -9.88 6.36
C TRP A 298 22.40 -9.76 7.29
N LYS A 299 23.35 -8.85 7.03
CA LYS A 299 24.46 -8.58 7.97
C LYS A 299 24.01 -7.94 9.28
N ILE A 300 22.88 -7.24 9.27
CA ILE A 300 22.30 -6.59 10.46
C ILE A 300 21.57 -7.61 11.34
N VAL A 301 21.08 -8.72 10.78
CA VAL A 301 20.57 -9.87 11.55
C VAL A 301 21.77 -10.68 12.06
N PRO A 302 22.07 -10.71 13.37
CA PRO A 302 23.22 -11.43 13.88
C PRO A 302 23.03 -12.94 13.66
N SER A 303 23.96 -13.57 12.94
CA SER A 303 23.96 -15.01 12.59
C SER A 303 24.11 -15.98 13.78
N LYS A 304 23.86 -15.53 15.01
CA LYS A 304 23.88 -16.30 16.25
C LYS A 304 22.53 -16.95 16.56
N PHE A 305 21.88 -17.51 15.56
CA PHE A 305 20.88 -18.56 15.78
C PHE A 305 21.60 -19.90 15.71
N PRO A 306 21.83 -20.60 16.85
CA PRO A 306 22.25 -21.99 16.78
C PRO A 306 21.13 -22.77 16.08
N ALA A 307 21.48 -23.47 15.00
CA ALA A 307 20.55 -24.40 14.38
C ALA A 307 20.11 -25.40 15.45
N LYS A 308 18.82 -25.42 15.78
CA LYS A 308 18.26 -26.47 16.62
C LYS A 308 18.27 -27.75 15.80
N SER A 309 19.18 -28.65 16.17
CA SER A 309 19.16 -30.06 15.80
C SER A 309 17.91 -30.74 16.33
#